data_AF-A0A381WUP5-F1
#
_entry.id   AF-A0A381WUP5-F1
#
_cell.length_a   1.000
_cell.length_b   1.000
_cell.length_c   1.000
_cell.angle_alpha   90.00
_cell.angle_beta   90.00
_cell.angle_gamma   90.00
#
_symmetry.space_group_name_H-M   'P 1'
#
loop_
_entity.id
_entity.type
_entity.pdbx_description
1 polymer ?
#
loop_
_entity_poly.entity_id
_entity_poly.type
_entity_poly.pdbx_seq_one_letter_code
_entity_poly.pdbx_strand_id
1 'polypeptide(L)'
;MADDPKSKDPKGKDPWVPKDLLREMKSFADNEGKQMVGLMRSAIRNVVNPNAEPPAEPSPETPEGSSDWVLPPRLTELLEAASEATGKTPAQLMAVCVSRSLEEVIRDEEAKRAAAKSKLNQLQQGGD
;
A
#
# COMPACT_ATOMS: atom_id res chain seq x y z
N MET A 1 -16.39 -72.25 1.29
CA MET A 1 -17.65 -71.53 0.98
C MET A 1 -18.19 -71.04 2.32
N ALA A 2 -17.98 -69.77 2.66
CA ALA A 2 -18.82 -68.63 2.30
C ALA A 2 -20.14 -68.64 3.07
N ASP A 3 -20.25 -67.87 4.15
CA ASP A 3 -20.96 -66.58 4.15
C ASP A 3 -20.71 -65.85 5.49
N ASP A 4 -20.25 -64.60 5.40
CA ASP A 4 -19.91 -63.72 6.53
C ASP A 4 -21.08 -62.73 6.71
N PRO A 5 -21.74 -62.62 7.87
CA PRO A 5 -22.89 -61.74 7.99
C PRO A 5 -22.44 -60.29 8.22
N LYS A 6 -22.46 -59.51 7.12
CA LYS A 6 -22.70 -58.05 7.04
C LYS A 6 -22.78 -57.33 8.40
N SER A 7 -21.66 -56.77 8.86
CA SER A 7 -21.73 -55.52 9.63
C SER A 7 -21.91 -54.37 8.64
N LYS A 8 -23.11 -53.78 8.66
CA LYS A 8 -23.36 -52.50 8.00
C LYS A 8 -22.68 -51.40 8.83
N ASP A 9 -21.51 -50.95 8.42
CA ASP A 9 -21.00 -49.66 8.86
C ASP A 9 -21.98 -48.55 8.44
N PRO A 10 -22.56 -47.78 9.37
CA PRO A 10 -23.25 -46.56 9.00
C PRO A 10 -22.19 -45.53 8.62
N LYS A 11 -22.09 -45.31 7.32
CA LYS A 11 -21.66 -44.10 6.60
C LYS A 11 -21.87 -42.82 7.42
N GLY A 12 -20.97 -42.51 8.35
CA GLY A 12 -20.87 -41.25 9.06
C GLY A 12 -19.79 -40.41 8.42
N LYS A 13 -20.14 -39.58 7.43
CA LYS A 13 -19.25 -38.52 6.98
C LYS A 13 -19.19 -37.51 8.12
N ASP A 14 -18.13 -37.56 8.92
CA ASP A 14 -17.86 -36.55 9.93
C ASP A 14 -17.81 -35.18 9.24
N PRO A 15 -18.76 -34.27 9.51
CA PRO A 15 -18.70 -32.90 9.02
C PRO A 15 -17.78 -32.11 9.97
N TRP A 16 -16.53 -32.54 10.12
CA TRP A 16 -15.54 -31.87 10.98
C TRP A 16 -14.99 -30.58 10.34
N VAL A 17 -15.51 -30.21 9.17
CA VAL A 17 -15.27 -28.88 8.59
C VAL A 17 -16.63 -28.19 8.45
N PRO A 18 -16.88 -27.10 9.19
CA PRO A 18 -18.09 -26.31 9.02
C PRO A 18 -18.25 -25.95 7.54
N LYS A 19 -19.44 -26.19 6.97
CA LYS A 19 -19.72 -25.90 5.56
C LYS A 19 -19.50 -24.42 5.21
N ASP A 20 -19.61 -23.56 6.20
CA ASP A 20 -19.37 -22.13 6.09
C ASP A 20 -17.87 -21.83 5.93
N LEU A 21 -16.99 -22.55 6.63
CA LEU A 21 -15.54 -22.44 6.45
C LEU A 21 -15.11 -22.90 5.07
N LEU A 22 -15.67 -24.02 4.56
CA LEU A 22 -15.39 -24.47 3.19
C LEU A 22 -15.89 -23.48 2.14
N ARG A 23 -17.02 -22.82 2.40
CA ARG A 23 -17.56 -21.77 1.54
C ARG A 23 -16.68 -20.52 1.55
N GLU A 24 -16.19 -20.12 2.72
CA GLU A 24 -15.30 -18.98 2.90
C GLU A 24 -13.94 -19.25 2.24
N MET A 25 -13.34 -20.41 2.47
CA MET A 25 -12.09 -20.83 1.81
C MET A 25 -12.25 -20.90 0.29
N LYS A 26 -13.41 -21.36 -0.20
CA LYS A 26 -13.71 -21.36 -1.63
C LYS A 26 -13.88 -19.94 -2.18
N SER A 27 -14.63 -19.09 -1.48
CA SER A 27 -14.82 -17.69 -1.85
C SER A 27 -13.48 -16.93 -1.85
N PHE A 28 -12.62 -17.21 -0.89
CA PHE A 28 -11.27 -16.67 -0.79
C PHE A 28 -10.41 -17.14 -1.96
N ALA A 29 -10.37 -18.44 -2.25
CA ALA A 29 -9.65 -18.98 -3.40
C ALA A 29 -10.17 -18.42 -4.74
N ASP A 30 -11.48 -18.24 -4.86
CA ASP A 30 -12.11 -17.68 -6.07
C ASP A 30 -11.83 -16.17 -6.21
N ASN A 31 -11.74 -15.41 -5.12
CA ASN A 31 -11.55 -13.97 -5.15
C ASN A 31 -10.06 -13.58 -5.12
N GLU A 32 -9.32 -14.03 -4.11
CA GLU A 32 -7.89 -13.77 -3.97
C GLU A 32 -7.05 -14.53 -4.99
N GLY A 33 -7.48 -15.74 -5.36
CA GLY A 33 -6.85 -16.47 -6.46
C GLY A 33 -6.96 -15.72 -7.79
N LYS A 34 -8.11 -15.09 -8.08
CA LYS A 34 -8.24 -14.23 -9.26
C LYS A 34 -7.32 -13.01 -9.20
N GLN A 35 -7.20 -12.36 -8.03
CA GLN A 35 -6.29 -11.24 -7.84
C GLN A 35 -4.82 -11.65 -8.05
N MET A 36 -4.41 -12.79 -7.49
CA MET A 36 -3.06 -13.33 -7.62
C MET A 36 -2.71 -13.69 -9.07
N VAL A 37 -3.63 -14.33 -9.80
CA VAL A 37 -3.42 -14.65 -11.23
C VAL A 37 -3.42 -13.36 -12.08
N GLY A 38 -4.19 -12.34 -11.70
CA GLY A 38 -4.13 -11.01 -12.30
C GLY A 38 -2.75 -10.35 -12.15
N LEU A 39 -2.20 -10.38 -10.93
CA LEU A 39 -0.87 -9.87 -10.62
C LEU A 39 0.22 -10.61 -11.42
N MET A 40 0.17 -11.95 -11.47
CA MET A 40 1.15 -12.74 -12.20
C MET A 40 1.10 -12.49 -13.71
N ARG A 41 -0.10 -12.35 -14.29
CA ARG A 41 -0.26 -11.96 -15.70
C ARG A 41 0.28 -10.56 -15.97
N SER A 42 0.11 -9.63 -15.03
CA SER A 42 0.65 -8.26 -15.12
C SER A 42 2.18 -8.27 -15.08
N ALA A 43 2.78 -9.02 -14.16
CA ALA A 43 4.23 -9.17 -14.08
C ALA A 43 4.82 -9.77 -15.37
N ILE A 44 4.19 -10.82 -15.92
CA ILE A 44 4.62 -11.42 -17.20
C ILE A 44 4.47 -10.41 -18.34
N ARG A 45 3.37 -9.66 -18.40
CA ARG A 45 3.16 -8.63 -19.43
C ARG A 45 4.22 -7.53 -19.36
N ASN A 46 4.59 -7.08 -18.16
CA ASN A 46 5.62 -6.04 -17.99
C ASN A 46 7.02 -6.51 -18.42
N VAL A 47 7.32 -7.81 -18.26
CA VAL A 47 8.59 -8.39 -18.72
C VAL A 47 8.59 -8.65 -20.24
N VAL A 48 7.46 -9.12 -20.79
CA VAL A 48 7.33 -9.49 -22.21
C VAL A 48 7.08 -8.27 -23.11
N ASN A 49 6.37 -7.25 -22.60
CA ASN A 49 6.03 -6.01 -23.30
C ASN A 49 6.15 -4.81 -22.33
N PRO A 50 7.39 -4.37 -22.03
CA PRO A 50 7.63 -3.27 -21.07
C PRO A 50 7.09 -1.91 -21.55
N ASN A 51 6.76 -1.76 -22.84
CA ASN A 51 6.21 -0.53 -23.42
C ASN A 51 4.70 -0.60 -23.70
N ALA A 52 4.02 -1.68 -23.32
CA ALA A 52 2.56 -1.73 -23.45
C ALA A 52 1.95 -0.88 -22.34
N GLU A 53 1.32 0.24 -22.70
CA GLU A 53 0.54 1.04 -21.76
C GLU A 53 -0.49 0.13 -21.05
N PRO A 54 -0.63 0.24 -19.72
CA PRO A 54 -1.73 -0.42 -19.03
C PRO A 54 -3.05 0.06 -19.66
N PRO A 55 -4.06 -0.82 -19.81
CA PRO A 55 -5.38 -0.37 -20.22
C PRO A 55 -5.81 0.72 -19.24
N ALA A 56 -6.21 1.88 -19.77
CA ALA A 56 -6.60 3.03 -18.98
C ALA A 56 -7.64 2.60 -17.94
N GLU A 57 -7.21 2.50 -16.68
CA GLU A 57 -8.12 2.63 -15.56
C GLU A 57 -8.83 3.98 -15.75
N PRO A 58 -10.15 4.09 -15.49
CA PRO A 58 -10.74 5.40 -15.37
C PRO A 58 -9.89 6.14 -14.35
N SER A 59 -9.23 7.22 -14.79
CA SER A 59 -8.49 8.07 -13.88
C SER A 59 -9.43 8.33 -12.71
N PRO A 60 -9.04 8.01 -11.46
CA PRO A 60 -9.77 8.55 -10.34
C PRO A 60 -9.78 10.05 -10.60
N GLU A 61 -10.99 10.59 -10.67
CA GLU A 61 -11.26 12.00 -10.81
C GLU A 61 -10.18 12.73 -10.01
N THR A 62 -9.46 13.65 -10.67
CA THR A 62 -8.67 14.61 -9.93
C THR A 62 -9.62 15.11 -8.86
N PRO A 63 -9.35 14.90 -7.56
CA PRO A 63 -10.16 15.60 -6.60
C PRO A 63 -9.84 17.06 -6.89
N GLU A 64 -10.79 17.77 -7.51
CA GLU A 64 -10.99 19.19 -7.26
C GLU A 64 -11.20 19.30 -5.75
N GLY A 65 -10.05 19.28 -5.09
CA GLY A 65 -9.87 19.21 -3.67
C GLY A 65 -8.82 20.25 -3.36
N SER A 66 -9.08 21.49 -3.77
CA SER A 66 -8.81 22.58 -2.83
C SER A 66 -9.68 22.28 -1.62
N SER A 67 -9.18 21.39 -0.77
CA SER A 67 -9.68 21.30 0.59
C SER A 67 -9.50 22.72 1.11
N ASP A 68 -10.63 23.38 1.43
CA ASP A 68 -10.71 24.75 1.91
C ASP A 68 -10.05 24.85 3.29
N TRP A 69 -8.74 24.60 3.35
CA TRP A 69 -7.89 24.83 4.50
C TRP A 69 -7.65 26.33 4.57
N VAL A 70 -8.65 27.03 5.09
CA VAL A 70 -8.52 28.43 5.42
C VAL A 70 -7.67 28.55 6.68
N LEU A 71 -6.60 29.34 6.60
CA LEU A 71 -5.77 29.65 7.76
C LEU A 71 -6.61 30.41 8.80
N PRO A 72 -6.49 30.09 10.10
CA PRO A 72 -7.06 30.90 11.16
C PRO A 72 -6.63 32.37 11.03
N PRO A 73 -7.50 33.36 11.32
CA PRO A 73 -7.23 34.78 11.09
C PRO A 73 -5.90 35.28 11.64
N ARG A 74 -5.54 34.85 12.85
CA ARG A 74 -4.26 35.18 13.49
C ARG A 74 -3.04 34.76 12.67
N LEU A 75 -3.10 33.60 12.01
CA LEU A 75 -2.00 33.12 11.18
C LEU A 75 -1.96 33.85 9.84
N THR A 76 -3.12 34.22 9.29
CA THR A 76 -3.23 35.06 8.10
C THR A 76 -2.61 36.44 8.34
N GLU A 77 -2.97 37.11 9.44
CA GLU A 77 -2.39 38.40 9.83
C GLU A 77 -0.87 38.33 10.02
N LEU A 78 -0.38 37.27 10.66
CA LEU A 78 1.05 37.06 10.86
C LEU A 78 1.77 36.85 9.52
N LEU A 79 1.18 36.08 8.62
CA LEU A 79 1.75 35.79 7.31
C LEU A 79 1.76 37.05 6.41
N GLU A 80 0.74 37.89 6.52
CA GLU A 80 0.67 39.19 5.86
C GLU A 80 1.72 40.16 6.40
N ALA A 81 1.85 40.29 7.73
CA ALA A 81 2.90 41.12 8.34
C ALA A 81 4.32 40.63 7.95
N ALA A 82 4.53 39.32 7.88
CA ALA A 82 5.79 38.75 7.41
C ALA A 82 6.02 39.01 5.91
N SER A 83 4.96 38.99 5.11
CA SER A 83 4.99 39.34 3.69
C SER A 83 5.44 40.79 3.49
N GLU A 84 4.84 41.72 4.23
CA GLU A 84 5.21 43.14 4.20
C GLU A 84 6.66 43.36 4.64
N ALA A 85 7.08 42.75 5.75
CA ALA A 85 8.42 42.92 6.30
C ALA A 85 9.53 42.35 5.39
N THR A 86 9.22 41.33 4.58
CA THR A 86 10.22 40.64 3.75
C THR A 86 10.12 40.99 2.26
N GLY A 87 9.05 41.66 1.84
CA GLY A 87 8.74 41.94 0.43
C GLY A 87 8.40 40.70 -0.41
N LYS A 88 8.18 39.55 0.22
CA LYS A 88 7.82 38.28 -0.44
C LYS A 88 6.33 38.05 -0.33
N THR A 89 5.71 37.39 -1.30
CA THR A 89 4.28 37.05 -1.18
C THR A 89 4.05 35.98 -0.10
N PRO A 90 2.84 35.93 0.51
CA PRO A 90 2.48 34.86 1.45
C PRO A 90 2.76 33.46 0.90
N ALA A 91 2.47 33.22 -0.38
CA ALA A 91 2.73 31.95 -1.06
C ALA A 91 4.23 31.60 -1.13
N GLN A 92 5.09 32.58 -1.44
CA GLN A 92 6.54 32.38 -1.46
C GLN A 92 7.09 32.08 -0.07
N LEU A 93 6.59 32.77 0.96
CA LEU A 93 6.98 32.50 2.35
C LEU A 93 6.59 31.09 2.78
N MET A 94 5.35 30.67 2.49
CA MET A 94 4.89 29.32 2.77
C MET A 94 5.74 28.28 2.04
N ALA A 95 6.01 28.48 0.74
CA ALA A 95 6.83 27.56 -0.04
C ALA A 95 8.24 27.40 0.58
N VAL A 96 8.91 28.51 0.92
CA VAL A 96 10.24 28.47 1.53
C VAL A 96 10.22 27.78 2.89
N CYS A 97 9.25 28.09 3.74
CA CYS A 97 9.12 27.48 5.07
C CYS A 97 8.87 25.97 4.97
N VAL A 98 7.92 25.55 4.12
CA VAL A 98 7.58 24.15 3.93
C VAL A 98 8.75 23.38 3.32
N SER A 99 9.39 23.91 2.28
CA SER A 99 10.56 23.26 1.66
C SER A 99 11.69 23.06 2.66
N ARG A 100 12.01 24.08 3.46
CA ARG A 100 13.07 23.97 4.48
C ARG A 100 12.75 22.94 5.56
N SER A 101 11.51 22.95 6.07
CA SER A 101 11.08 21.97 7.08
C SER A 101 11.09 20.54 6.53
N LEU A 102 10.70 20.33 5.28
CA LEU A 102 10.71 19.01 4.67
C LEU A 102 12.13 18.52 4.37
N GLU A 103 13.06 19.41 4.03
CA GLU A 103 14.46 19.03 3.78
C GLU A 103 15.14 18.46 5.04
N GLU A 104 14.77 18.93 6.23
CA GLU A 104 15.21 18.33 7.50
C GLU A 104 14.66 16.91 7.67
N VAL A 105 13.36 16.73 7.45
CA VAL A 105 12.70 15.41 7.55
C VAL A 105 13.29 14.42 6.56
N ILE A 106 13.52 14.84 5.31
CA ILE A 106 14.09 14.00 4.26
C ILE A 106 15.48 13.52 4.67
N ARG A 107 16.34 14.43 5.15
CA ARG A 107 17.70 14.06 5.61
C ARG A 107 17.68 13.06 6.76
N ASP A 108 16.77 13.24 7.71
CA ASP A 108 16.63 12.31 8.83
C ASP A 108 16.18 10.91 8.37
N GLU A 109 15.22 10.84 7.45
CA GLU A 109 14.76 9.57 6.88
C GLU A 109 15.84 8.91 6.01
N GLU A 110 16.62 9.69 5.26
CA GLU A 110 17.77 9.18 4.50
C GLU A 110 18.86 8.60 5.42
N ALA A 111 19.14 9.26 6.54
CA ALA A 111 20.09 8.76 7.54
C ALA A 111 19.59 7.43 8.15
N LYS A 112 18.31 7.33 8.50
CA LYS A 112 17.70 6.07 8.97
C LYS A 112 17.79 4.97 7.92
N ARG A 113 17.50 5.30 6.65
CA ARG A 113 17.59 4.36 5.53
C ARG A 113 19.03 3.87 5.31
N ALA A 114 20.01 4.77 5.37
CA ALA A 114 21.42 4.42 5.24
C ALA A 114 21.88 3.50 6.38
N ALA A 115 21.48 3.78 7.62
CA ALA A 115 21.76 2.93 8.76
C ALA A 115 21.12 1.53 8.63
N ALA A 116 19.87 1.46 8.18
CA ALA A 116 19.19 0.19 7.93
C ALA A 116 19.89 -0.62 6.81
N LYS A 117 20.28 0.04 5.72
CA LYS A 117 21.04 -0.59 4.62
C LYS A 117 22.41 -1.11 5.09
N SER A 118 23.11 -0.34 5.92
CA SER A 118 24.37 -0.78 6.53
C SER A 118 24.18 -2.02 7.40
N LYS A 119 23.14 -2.05 8.26
CA LYS A 119 22.82 -3.22 9.08
C LYS A 119 22.49 -4.45 8.23
N LEU A 120 21.72 -4.28 7.15
CA LEU A 120 21.40 -5.37 6.23
C LEU A 120 22.66 -5.95 5.56
N ASN A 121 23.57 -5.08 5.10
CA ASN A 121 24.83 -5.52 4.49
C ASN A 121 25.72 -6.28 5.49
N GLN A 122 25.77 -5.86 6.76
CA GLN A 122 26.52 -6.57 7.81
C GLN A 122 25.97 -7.98 8.05
N LEU A 123 24.64 -8.15 8.07
CA LEU A 123 24.01 -9.47 8.21
C LEU A 123 24.30 -10.39 7.02
N GLN A 124 24.38 -9.84 5.81
CA GLN A 124 24.70 -10.62 4.61
C GLN A 124 26.18 -11.05 4.54
N GLN A 125 27.09 -10.30 5.16
CA GLN A 125 28.53 -10.60 5.17
C GLN A 125 28.99 -11.45 6.36
N GLY A 126 28.20 -11.54 7.44
CA GLY A 126 28.52 -12.32 8.64
C GLY A 126 27.98 -13.75 8.66
N GLY A 127 27.59 -14.29 7.50
CA GLY A 127 26.96 -15.60 7.34
C GLY A 127 27.85 -16.69 6.71
N ASP A 128 29.17 -16.61 6.91
CA ASP A 128 30.16 -17.65 6.56
C ASP A 128 30.63 -18.39 7.83
#